data_AF-A0A946U4B0-F1
#
_entry.id   AF-A0A946U4B0-F1
#
_cell.length_a   1.000
_cell.length_b   1.000
_cell.length_c   1.000
_cell.angle_alpha   90.00
_cell.angle_beta   90.00
_cell.angle_gamma   90.00
#
_symmetry.space_group_name_H-M   'P 1'
#
loop_
_entity.id
_entity.type
_entity.pdbx_description
1 polymer ?
#
loop_
_entity_poly.entity_id
_entity_poly.type
_entity_poly.pdbx_seq_one_letter_code
_entity_poly.pdbx_strand_id
1 'polypeptide(L)'
;MKRQLFIGCMLLAGCTTFNDGLYRPVSGREKKAFARADQAISPADVRRDFDTFNTREVAWAGIIKDIRFKETERTIQVAFQVEHRHFDWLTHTGRAGYRLSAAGDGEFMVGWSVRKPTSVGRLMAQAKPGYMLVAYGKPYRIMDGVIQL
;
A
#
# COMPACT_ATOMS: atom_id res chain seq x y z
N MET A 1 -1.43 55.45 -44.97
CA MET A 1 -0.28 55.22 -44.06
C MET A 1 -0.77 55.13 -42.63
N LYS A 2 -0.68 53.95 -41.98
CA LYS A 2 -0.30 53.77 -40.56
C LYS A 2 -0.42 52.29 -40.13
N ARG A 3 0.75 51.66 -40.10
CA ARG A 3 1.28 50.65 -39.16
C ARG A 3 0.41 49.46 -38.75
N GLN A 4 0.84 48.29 -39.23
CA GLN A 4 0.69 46.98 -38.60
C GLN A 4 1.08 47.01 -37.11
N LEU A 5 0.31 46.32 -36.28
CA LEU A 5 0.83 45.72 -35.05
C LEU A 5 0.31 44.27 -34.99
N PHE A 6 1.16 43.34 -35.40
CA PHE A 6 0.96 41.90 -35.15
C PHE A 6 1.10 41.68 -33.65
N ILE A 7 0.00 41.50 -32.94
CA ILE A 7 0.02 40.96 -31.57
C ILE A 7 0.05 39.45 -31.74
N GLY A 8 1.27 38.91 -31.79
CA GLY A 8 1.52 37.49 -31.64
C GLY A 8 1.12 37.08 -30.22
N CYS A 9 -0.04 36.45 -30.10
CA CYS A 9 -0.43 35.78 -28.87
C CYS A 9 0.44 34.52 -28.76
N MET A 10 1.53 34.62 -27.99
CA MET A 10 2.35 33.48 -27.58
C MET A 10 1.44 32.48 -26.84
N LEU A 11 1.08 31.41 -27.55
CA LEU A 11 0.56 30.19 -26.97
C LEU A 11 1.68 29.56 -26.13
N LEU A 12 1.79 29.98 -24.87
CA LEU A 12 2.43 29.18 -23.84
C LEU A 12 1.47 28.03 -23.50
N ALA A 13 1.34 27.09 -24.44
CA ALA A 13 0.86 25.75 -24.15
C ALA A 13 1.96 25.03 -23.36
N GLY A 14 2.09 25.42 -22.09
CA GLY A 14 2.80 24.62 -21.11
C GLY A 14 1.98 23.37 -20.84
N CYS A 15 2.11 22.35 -21.69
CA CYS A 15 1.80 20.98 -21.29
C CYS A 15 2.82 20.56 -20.24
N THR A 16 2.66 21.03 -19.01
CA THR A 16 3.28 20.37 -17.87
C THR A 16 2.42 19.15 -17.56
N THR A 17 2.59 18.08 -18.33
CA THR A 17 2.14 16.75 -17.89
C THR A 17 3.04 16.32 -16.75
N PHE A 18 2.81 16.90 -15.57
CA PHE A 18 3.14 16.24 -14.33
C PHE A 18 2.32 14.95 -14.35
N ASN A 19 3.03 13.83 -14.44
CA ASN A 19 2.42 12.51 -14.32
C ASN A 19 2.10 12.34 -12.82
N ASP A 20 1.07 13.05 -12.37
CA ASP A 20 0.54 13.00 -11.02
C ASP A 20 -0.18 11.67 -10.87
N GLY A 21 0.59 10.66 -10.46
CA GLY A 21 0.14 9.28 -10.50
C GLY A 21 -0.37 8.82 -9.16
N LEU A 22 -1.69 8.75 -8.98
CA LEU A 22 -2.33 7.91 -7.96
C LEU A 22 -1.57 6.58 -7.83
N TYR A 23 -1.48 6.00 -6.62
CA TYR A 23 -0.92 4.66 -6.47
C TYR A 23 -1.60 3.69 -7.47
N ARG A 24 -0.78 3.03 -8.30
CA ARG A 24 -1.25 2.14 -9.37
C ARG A 24 -0.99 0.68 -9.00
N PRO A 25 -2.02 -0.07 -8.55
CA PRO A 25 -1.89 -1.50 -8.35
C PRO A 25 -1.50 -2.20 -9.66
N VAL A 26 -0.53 -3.12 -9.58
CA VAL A 26 0.15 -3.74 -10.72
C VAL A 26 -0.65 -4.93 -11.24
N SER A 27 -1.16 -5.77 -10.34
CA SER A 27 -1.84 -7.02 -10.73
C SER A 27 -3.36 -6.87 -10.79
N GLY A 28 -4.03 -7.73 -11.58
CA GLY A 28 -5.49 -7.76 -11.65
C GLY A 28 -6.16 -8.11 -10.31
N ARG A 29 -5.49 -8.89 -9.45
CA ARG A 29 -5.98 -9.21 -8.09
C ARG A 29 -5.86 -8.01 -7.17
N GLU A 30 -4.71 -7.35 -7.20
CA GLU A 30 -4.43 -6.15 -6.42
C GLU A 30 -5.35 -4.99 -6.81
N LYS A 31 -5.60 -4.77 -8.11
CA LYS A 31 -6.58 -3.80 -8.61
C LYS A 31 -7.97 -3.99 -7.99
N LYS A 32 -8.42 -5.25 -7.92
CA LYS A 32 -9.72 -5.59 -7.32
C LYS A 32 -9.74 -5.36 -5.81
N ALA A 33 -8.65 -5.69 -5.11
CA ALA A 33 -8.53 -5.46 -3.67
C ALA A 33 -8.50 -3.96 -3.35
N PHE A 34 -7.64 -3.22 -4.05
CA PHE A 34 -7.53 -1.76 -3.95
C PHE A 34 -8.87 -1.05 -4.18
N ALA A 35 -9.66 -1.49 -5.17
CA ALA A 35 -10.96 -0.90 -5.46
C ALA A 35 -12.04 -1.14 -4.39
N ARG A 36 -11.90 -2.18 -3.56
CA ARG A 36 -12.84 -2.48 -2.46
C ARG A 36 -12.39 -1.92 -1.11
N ALA A 37 -11.09 -1.75 -0.95
CA ALA A 37 -10.48 -1.36 0.29
C ALA A 37 -10.70 0.14 0.57
N ASP A 38 -10.96 0.45 1.83
CA ASP A 38 -11.00 1.82 2.33
C ASP A 38 -9.57 2.25 2.69
N GLN A 39 -9.07 3.29 2.02
CA GLN A 39 -7.74 3.85 2.26
C GLN A 39 -7.70 4.86 3.41
N ALA A 40 -8.86 5.32 3.89
CA ALA A 40 -8.97 6.35 4.91
C ALA A 40 -9.00 5.79 6.34
N ILE A 41 -9.37 4.52 6.51
CA ILE A 41 -9.39 3.84 7.81
C ILE A 41 -7.95 3.52 8.23
N SER A 42 -7.48 4.08 9.35
CA SER A 42 -6.15 3.79 9.92
C SER A 42 -6.17 2.64 10.93
N PRO A 43 -5.00 2.06 11.27
CA PRO A 43 -4.89 1.15 12.41
C PRO A 43 -5.36 1.77 13.73
N ALA A 44 -5.14 3.07 13.94
CA ALA A 44 -5.61 3.75 15.14
C ALA A 44 -7.15 3.77 15.23
N ASP A 45 -7.84 3.97 14.11
CA ASP A 45 -9.30 3.93 14.04
C ASP A 45 -9.83 2.53 14.38
N VAL A 46 -9.21 1.49 13.83
CA VAL A 46 -9.57 0.09 14.11
C VAL A 46 -9.34 -0.28 15.57
N ARG A 47 -8.27 0.20 16.22
CA ARG A 47 -8.07 -0.04 17.66
C ARG A 47 -9.11 0.68 18.52
N ARG A 48 -9.54 1.87 18.09
CA ARG A 48 -10.53 2.67 18.81
C ARG A 48 -11.94 2.07 18.72
N ASP A 49 -12.29 1.49 17.57
CA ASP A 49 -13.62 0.93 17.32
C ASP A 49 -13.56 -0.32 16.41
N PHE A 50 -13.09 -1.42 16.97
CA PHE A 50 -12.89 -2.67 16.22
C PHE A 50 -14.20 -3.23 15.65
N ASP A 51 -15.28 -3.17 16.43
CA ASP A 51 -16.57 -3.76 16.04
C ASP A 51 -17.18 -3.06 14.82
N THR A 52 -16.99 -1.74 14.69
CA THR A 52 -17.41 -0.98 13.50
C THR A 52 -16.59 -1.35 12.27
N PHE A 53 -15.29 -1.61 12.42
CA PHE A 53 -14.37 -1.73 11.28
C PHE A 53 -13.99 -3.16 10.89
N ASN A 54 -14.26 -4.18 11.72
CA ASN A 54 -13.85 -5.58 11.47
C ASN A 54 -14.47 -6.19 10.19
N THR A 55 -15.55 -5.61 9.66
CA THR A 55 -16.18 -6.05 8.40
C THR A 55 -15.68 -5.30 7.16
N ARG A 56 -14.96 -4.19 7.35
CA ARG A 56 -14.45 -3.32 6.27
C ARG A 56 -13.12 -3.84 5.75
N GLU A 57 -12.96 -3.87 4.44
CA GLU A 57 -11.66 -4.14 3.82
C GLU A 57 -10.85 -2.84 3.87
N VAL A 58 -9.62 -2.89 4.39
CA VAL A 58 -8.73 -1.73 4.54
C VAL A 58 -7.51 -1.89 3.63
N ALA A 59 -6.89 -0.77 3.25
CA ALA A 59 -5.60 -0.76 2.56
C ALA A 59 -4.56 -0.05 3.42
N TRP A 60 -3.56 -0.79 3.88
CA TRP A 60 -2.48 -0.24 4.72
C TRP A 60 -1.13 -0.43 4.08
N ALA A 61 -0.27 0.55 4.26
CA ALA A 61 1.11 0.49 3.84
C ALA A 61 2.04 0.56 5.06
N GLY A 62 3.21 -0.03 4.93
CA GLY A 62 4.18 -0.01 6.00
C GLY A 62 5.49 -0.65 5.63
N ILE A 63 6.37 -0.75 6.62
CA ILE A 63 7.69 -1.36 6.48
C ILE A 63 7.69 -2.73 7.14
N ILE A 64 8.12 -3.75 6.41
CA ILE A 64 8.28 -5.10 6.95
C ILE A 64 9.34 -5.08 8.05
N LYS A 65 8.99 -5.55 9.24
CA LYS A 65 9.89 -5.68 10.39
C LYS A 65 10.39 -7.11 10.54
N ASP A 66 9.49 -8.07 10.37
CA ASP A 66 9.77 -9.50 10.48
C ASP A 66 8.94 -10.28 9.46
N ILE A 67 9.46 -11.44 9.03
CA ILE A 67 8.79 -12.37 8.13
C ILE A 67 8.91 -13.77 8.71
N ARG A 68 7.76 -14.41 8.97
CA ARG A 68 7.69 -15.77 9.51
C ARG A 68 7.12 -16.70 8.45
N PHE A 69 7.75 -17.86 8.33
CA PHE A 69 7.33 -18.93 7.44
C PHE A 69 6.97 -20.17 8.25
N LYS A 70 5.86 -20.82 7.88
CA LYS A 70 5.51 -22.14 8.37
C LYS A 70 5.16 -23.03 7.18
N GLU A 71 6.01 -24.02 6.94
CA GLU A 71 5.82 -24.97 5.85
C GLU A 71 5.00 -26.19 6.31
N THR A 72 4.11 -26.64 5.45
CA THR A 72 3.35 -27.89 5.58
C THR A 72 3.61 -28.76 4.36
N GLU A 73 3.01 -29.95 4.28
CA GLU A 73 3.12 -30.80 3.09
C GLU A 73 2.62 -30.10 1.81
N ARG A 74 1.53 -29.33 1.91
CA ARG A 74 0.82 -28.78 0.72
C ARG A 74 0.99 -27.27 0.54
N THR A 75 1.31 -26.54 1.60
CA THR A 75 1.33 -25.08 1.61
C THR A 75 2.50 -24.51 2.39
N ILE A 76 2.83 -23.25 2.10
CA ILE A 76 3.69 -22.40 2.91
C ILE A 76 2.81 -21.27 3.42
N GLN A 77 2.70 -21.14 4.74
CA GLN A 77 2.09 -19.99 5.40
C GLN A 77 3.17 -18.93 5.59
N VAL A 78 2.85 -17.69 5.21
CA VAL A 78 3.71 -16.53 5.37
C VAL A 78 2.98 -15.52 6.24
N ALA A 79 3.66 -14.98 7.24
CA ALA A 79 3.15 -13.89 8.06
C ALA A 79 4.20 -12.77 8.12
N PHE A 80 3.74 -11.53 7.96
CA PHE A 80 4.55 -10.32 8.03
C PHE A 80 4.15 -9.55 9.28
N GLN A 81 5.13 -9.14 10.06
CA GLN A 81 4.97 -8.07 11.04
C GLN A 81 5.37 -6.77 10.35
N VAL A 82 4.46 -5.80 10.34
CA VAL A 82 4.60 -4.58 9.55
C VAL A 82 4.39 -3.37 10.45
N GLU A 83 5.34 -2.45 10.41
CA GLU A 83 5.20 -1.14 11.03
C GLU A 83 4.43 -0.24 10.06
N HIS A 84 3.19 0.12 10.42
CA HIS A 84 2.34 1.01 9.63
C HIS A 84 3.05 2.34 9.39
N ARG A 85 2.90 2.89 8.18
CA ARG A 85 3.30 4.25 7.85
C ARG A 85 2.21 4.90 7.02
N HIS A 86 1.91 6.17 7.28
CA HIS A 86 0.95 6.86 6.43
C HIS A 86 1.48 6.91 5.00
N PHE A 87 0.61 6.60 4.06
CA PHE A 87 0.93 6.52 2.65
C PHE A 87 0.00 7.42 1.86
N ASP A 88 0.59 8.20 0.97
CA ASP A 88 -0.17 9.08 0.11
C ASP A 88 -0.67 8.30 -1.12
N TRP A 89 -1.95 7.92 -1.07
CA TRP A 89 -2.61 7.21 -2.15
C TRP A 89 -2.93 8.10 -3.36
N LEU A 90 -3.01 9.43 -3.16
CA LEU A 90 -3.60 10.39 -4.09
C LEU A 90 -2.56 11.27 -4.80
N THR A 91 -1.45 11.59 -4.15
CA THR A 91 -0.48 12.56 -4.66
C THR A 91 0.89 11.94 -4.81
N HIS A 92 1.25 11.62 -6.06
CA HIS A 92 2.61 11.29 -6.45
C HIS A 92 3.15 12.36 -7.39
N THR A 93 3.91 13.30 -6.85
CA THR A 93 4.56 14.34 -7.66
C THR A 93 6.05 14.00 -7.87
N GLY A 94 6.42 13.62 -9.09
CA GLY A 94 7.81 13.56 -9.56
C GLY A 94 8.47 12.18 -9.66
N ARG A 95 9.76 12.16 -10.06
CA ARG A 95 10.60 10.95 -10.30
C ARG A 95 10.92 10.11 -9.05
N ALA A 96 10.49 10.53 -7.87
CA ALA A 96 10.81 9.86 -6.61
C ALA A 96 9.73 8.82 -6.31
N GLY A 97 10.10 7.56 -6.04
CA GLY A 97 9.17 6.46 -5.76
C GLY A 97 8.20 6.71 -4.60
N TYR A 98 7.28 5.76 -4.38
CA TYR A 98 6.26 5.77 -3.32
C TYR A 98 6.78 6.35 -1.98
N ARG A 99 6.07 7.34 -1.43
CA ARG A 99 6.46 8.04 -0.18
C ARG A 99 5.66 7.52 1.00
N LEU A 100 6.35 6.92 1.95
CA LEU A 100 5.84 6.64 3.28
C LEU A 100 6.22 7.78 4.21
N SER A 101 5.26 8.24 5.02
CA SER A 101 5.54 9.18 6.12
C SER A 101 6.45 8.54 7.15
N ALA A 102 7.24 9.35 7.86
CA ALA A 102 7.94 8.91 9.06
C ALA A 102 6.96 8.65 10.23
N ALA A 103 5.73 9.17 10.17
CA ALA A 103 4.69 8.87 11.14
C ALA A 103 3.88 7.63 10.73
N GLY A 104 3.33 6.93 11.73
CA GLY A 104 2.47 5.78 11.54
C GLY A 104 1.76 5.40 12.83
N ASP A 105 0.89 4.38 12.73
CA ASP A 105 -0.08 4.05 13.78
C ASP A 105 0.25 2.71 14.45
N GLY A 106 1.53 2.45 14.66
CA GLY A 106 2.03 1.22 15.26
C GLY A 106 2.07 0.04 14.29
N GLU A 107 1.99 -1.18 14.84
CA GLU A 107 2.20 -2.40 14.07
C GLU A 107 0.91 -3.15 13.75
N PHE A 108 0.94 -3.88 12.65
CA PHE A 108 -0.07 -4.85 12.26
C PHE A 108 0.59 -6.12 11.68
N MET A 109 -0.17 -7.21 11.67
CA MET A 109 0.20 -8.46 11.04
C MET A 109 -0.68 -8.73 9.82
N VAL A 110 -0.06 -9.27 8.77
CA VAL A 110 -0.78 -9.79 7.61
C VAL A 110 -0.19 -11.14 7.24
N GLY A 111 -1.04 -12.08 6.84
CA GLY A 111 -0.58 -13.40 6.43
C GLY A 111 -1.34 -13.96 5.25
N TRP A 112 -0.67 -14.83 4.49
CA TRP A 112 -1.30 -15.60 3.42
C TRP A 112 -0.70 -17.00 3.29
N SER A 113 -1.40 -17.86 2.57
CA SER A 113 -0.93 -19.21 2.25
C SER A 113 -0.63 -19.33 0.76
N VAL A 114 0.53 -19.90 0.44
CA VAL A 114 0.93 -20.22 -0.94
C VAL A 114 0.96 -21.73 -1.11
N ARG A 115 0.48 -22.24 -2.24
CA ARG A 115 0.56 -23.67 -2.58
C ARG A 115 1.95 -24.01 -3.14
N LYS A 116 2.41 -25.24 -2.86
CA LYS A 116 3.59 -25.82 -3.52
C LYS A 116 3.32 -25.99 -5.03
N PRO A 117 4.35 -25.94 -5.91
CA PRO A 117 5.79 -26.13 -5.65
C PRO A 117 6.58 -24.86 -5.30
N THR A 118 5.93 -23.76 -4.91
CA THR A 118 6.64 -22.59 -4.36
C THR A 118 7.50 -23.01 -3.16
N SER A 119 8.71 -22.44 -3.04
CA SER A 119 9.62 -22.67 -1.92
C SER A 119 9.78 -21.43 -1.04
N VAL A 120 10.15 -21.62 0.22
CA VAL A 120 10.45 -20.52 1.16
C VAL A 120 11.56 -19.63 0.61
N GLY A 121 12.63 -20.21 0.04
CA GLY A 121 13.73 -19.44 -0.55
C GLY A 121 13.28 -18.51 -1.68
N ARG A 122 12.33 -18.93 -2.52
CA ARG A 122 11.75 -18.05 -3.56
C ARG A 122 10.97 -16.89 -2.95
N LEU A 123 10.22 -17.11 -1.88
CA LEU A 123 9.46 -16.08 -1.19
C LEU A 123 10.39 -15.08 -0.48
N MET A 124 11.45 -15.55 0.17
CA MET A 124 12.46 -14.70 0.80
C MET A 124 13.22 -13.83 -0.20
N ALA A 125 13.37 -14.27 -1.45
CA ALA A 125 13.95 -13.45 -2.51
C ALA A 125 13.04 -12.27 -2.93
N GLN A 126 11.74 -12.35 -2.65
CA GLN A 126 10.75 -11.34 -3.05
C GLN A 126 10.46 -10.31 -1.95
N ALA A 127 10.65 -10.66 -0.68
CA ALA A 127 10.39 -9.78 0.44
C ALA A 127 11.43 -9.95 1.54
N LYS A 128 11.89 -8.82 2.11
CA LYS A 128 12.81 -8.80 3.24
C LYS A 128 12.45 -7.66 4.21
N PRO A 129 12.87 -7.74 5.49
CA PRO A 129 12.75 -6.62 6.40
C PRO A 129 13.31 -5.33 5.80
N GLY A 130 12.63 -4.21 6.04
CA GLY A 130 12.94 -2.90 5.45
C GLY A 130 12.24 -2.62 4.12
N TYR A 131 11.66 -3.62 3.45
CA TYR A 131 10.84 -3.36 2.26
C TYR A 131 9.48 -2.79 2.64
N MET A 132 8.96 -1.95 1.74
CA MET A 132 7.57 -1.50 1.79
C MET A 132 6.65 -2.66 1.44
N LEU A 133 5.58 -2.81 2.21
CA LEU A 133 4.45 -3.69 1.92
C LEU A 133 3.18 -2.85 1.83
N VAL A 134 2.34 -3.15 0.84
CA VAL A 134 0.93 -2.73 0.84
C VAL A 134 0.09 -3.97 1.10
N ALA A 135 -0.74 -3.92 2.14
CA ALA A 135 -1.61 -4.98 2.56
C ALA A 135 -3.08 -4.58 2.38
N TYR A 136 -3.88 -5.54 1.94
CA TYR A 136 -5.33 -5.43 1.82
C TYR A 136 -5.96 -6.56 2.62
N GLY A 137 -6.92 -6.25 3.48
CA GLY A 137 -7.55 -7.25 4.32
C GLY A 137 -8.62 -6.66 5.21
N LYS A 138 -9.33 -7.52 5.92
CA LYS A 138 -10.31 -7.10 6.94
C LYS A 138 -9.68 -7.32 8.30
N PRO A 139 -9.77 -6.38 9.25
CA PRO A 139 -9.32 -6.63 10.61
C PRO A 139 -10.04 -7.84 11.19
N TYR A 140 -9.30 -8.92 11.43
CA TYR A 140 -9.85 -10.18 11.93
C TYR A 140 -9.85 -10.24 13.46
N ARG A 141 -8.80 -9.70 14.10
CA ARG A 141 -8.68 -9.60 15.56
C ARG A 141 -7.57 -8.64 15.96
N ILE A 142 -7.56 -8.28 17.24
CA ILE A 142 -6.46 -7.58 17.90
C ILE A 142 -5.89 -8.51 18.97
N MET A 143 -4.58 -8.75 18.93
CA MET A 143 -3.88 -9.61 19.88
C MET A 143 -2.66 -8.86 20.39
N ASP A 144 -2.57 -8.68 21.70
CA ASP A 144 -1.50 -7.91 22.36
C ASP A 144 -1.30 -6.51 21.76
N GLY A 145 -2.41 -5.85 21.38
CA GLY A 145 -2.41 -4.53 20.74
C GLY A 145 -2.07 -4.51 19.25
N VAL A 146 -1.74 -5.66 18.66
CA VAL A 146 -1.41 -5.82 17.24
C VAL A 146 -2.62 -6.31 16.46
N ILE A 147 -2.98 -5.56 15.41
CA ILE A 147 -4.10 -5.90 14.53
C ILE A 147 -3.66 -6.99 13.56
N GLN A 148 -4.50 -8.00 13.35
CA GLN A 148 -4.31 -9.02 12.33
C GLN A 148 -5.30 -8.81 11.20
N LEU A 149 -4.78 -8.67 9.97
CA LEU A 149 -5.53 -8.63 8.73
C LEU A 149 -5.72 -10.03 8.12
#